data_AF-A0A383BLP5-F1
#
_entry.id   AF-A0A383BLP5-F1
#
_cell.length_a   1.000
_cell.length_b   1.000
_cell.length_c   1.000
_cell.angle_alpha   90.00
_cell.angle_beta   90.00
_cell.angle_gamma   90.00
#
_symmetry.space_group_name_H-M   'P 1'
#
loop_
_entity.id
_entity.type
_entity.pdbx_description
1 polymer ?
#
loop_
_entity_poly.entity_id
_entity_poly.type
_entity_poly.pdbx_seq_one_letter_code
_entity_poly.pdbx_strand_id
1 'polypeptide(L)' 'MHWFLRYGLFVVTCYVASCTRQETISDGNVLAIVGTRIITVQDFIRRAEYAIRPLYCRQSNYIHKKIILNSLIA' A
#
# COMPACT_ATOMS: atom_id res chain seq x y z
N MET A 1 35.82 21.15 28.01
CA MET A 1 35.41 21.51 26.63
C MET A 1 35.04 20.33 25.73
N HIS A 2 35.24 19.06 26.14
CA HIS A 2 34.94 17.88 25.30
C HIS A 2 33.47 17.39 25.37
N TRP A 3 32.70 17.86 26.36
CA TRP A 3 31.31 17.43 26.62
C TRP A 3 30.30 18.16 25.71
N PHE A 4 30.48 19.47 25.49
CA PHE A 4 29.68 20.27 24.55
C PHE A 4 29.80 19.77 23.10
N LEU A 5 30.99 19.29 22.71
CA LEU A 5 31.24 18.78 21.35
C LEU A 5 30.54 17.44 21.10
N ARG A 6 30.44 16.57 22.13
CA ARG A 6 29.66 15.33 22.08
C ARG A 6 28.15 15.58 22.08
N TYR A 7 27.70 16.57 22.83
CA TYR A 7 26.27 16.94 22.88
C TYR A 7 25.80 17.52 21.53
N GLY A 8 26.62 18.38 20.91
CA GLY A 8 26.36 18.89 19.56
C GLY A 8 26.32 17.78 18.50
N LEU A 9 27.25 16.81 18.56
CA LEU A 9 27.26 15.66 17.64
C LEU A 9 25.98 14.82 17.76
N PHE A 10 25.52 14.56 18.98
CA PHE A 10 24.33 13.75 19.26
C PHE A 10 23.03 14.41 18.76
N VAL A 11 22.91 15.73 18.92
CA VAL A 11 21.77 16.52 18.43
C VAL A 11 21.71 16.52 16.89
N VAL A 12 22.87 16.63 16.22
CA VAL A 12 22.95 16.58 14.76
C VAL A 12 22.56 15.19 14.22
N THR A 13 22.96 14.10 14.89
CA THR A 13 22.58 12.74 14.50
C THR A 13 21.08 12.48 14.63
N CYS A 14 20.42 13.00 15.66
CA CYS A 14 18.95 12.88 15.80
C CYS A 14 18.18 13.66 14.72
N TYR A 15 18.71 14.81 14.28
CA TYR A 15 18.08 15.64 13.25
C TYR A 15 18.04 14.95 11.88
N VAL A 16 19.08 14.20 11.51
CA VAL A 16 19.12 13.47 10.22
C VAL A 16 18.31 12.17 10.25
N ALA A 17 18.05 11.58 11.43
CA ALA A 17 17.27 10.35 11.56
C ALA A 17 15.74 10.59 11.47
N SER A 18 15.26 11.83 11.58
CA SER A 18 13.82 12.14 11.68
C SER A 18 13.09 12.28 10.33
N CYS A 19 13.78 12.07 9.20
CA CYS A 19 13.13 12.08 7.89
C CYS A 19 12.63 10.68 7.49
N THR A 20 11.58 10.19 8.15
CA THR A 20 10.71 9.16 7.56
C THR A 20 9.67 9.89 6.72
N ARG A 21 9.85 9.85 5.39
CA ARG A 21 8.89 10.41 4.44
C ARG A 21 7.78 9.36 4.26
N GLN A 22 6.63 9.58 4.88
CA GLN A 22 5.44 8.77 4.63
C GLN A 22 4.99 9.06 3.19
N GLU A 23 5.11 8.10 2.28
CA GLU A 23 4.54 8.23 0.94
C GLU A 23 3.03 8.42 1.08
N THR A 24 2.54 9.59 0.65
CA THR A 24 1.12 9.86 0.48
C THR A 24 0.65 9.06 -0.72
N ILE A 25 0.15 7.85 -0.50
CA ILE A 25 -0.55 7.09 -1.55
C ILE A 25 -1.71 7.97 -2.02
N SER A 26 -1.72 8.30 -3.31
CA SER A 26 -2.78 9.10 -3.93
C SER A 26 -4.13 8.42 -3.69
N ASP A 27 -4.97 9.04 -2.84
CA ASP A 27 -6.23 8.49 -2.33
C ASP A 27 -7.22 8.05 -3.43
N GLY A 28 -7.08 8.58 -4.65
CA GLY A 28 -8.04 8.35 -5.74
C GLY A 28 -8.13 6.90 -6.23
N ASN A 29 -7.13 6.07 -5.97
CA ASN A 29 -7.03 4.73 -6.56
C ASN A 29 -6.95 3.59 -5.54
N VAL A 30 -7.17 3.85 -4.25
CA VAL A 30 -7.14 2.81 -3.20
C VAL A 30 -8.51 2.17 -3.06
N LEU A 31 -8.59 0.84 -3.20
CA LEU A 31 -9.82 0.06 -2.99
C LEU A 31 -9.93 -0.47 -1.56
N ALA A 32 -8.83 -0.94 -1.00
CA ALA A 32 -8.79 -1.53 0.33
C ALA A 32 -7.37 -1.49 0.91
N ILE A 33 -7.28 -1.44 2.24
CA ILE A 33 -6.02 -1.59 2.98
C ILE A 33 -6.16 -2.83 3.86
N VAL A 34 -5.24 -3.78 3.70
CA VAL A 34 -5.23 -5.06 4.42
C VAL A 34 -3.91 -5.18 5.17
N GLY A 35 -3.93 -4.89 6.47
CA GLY A 35 -2.71 -4.82 7.28
C GLY A 35 -1.74 -3.77 6.73
N THR A 36 -0.58 -4.21 6.24
CA THR A 36 0.45 -3.35 5.62
C THR A 36 0.32 -3.25 4.10
N ARG A 37 -0.63 -3.96 3.48
CA ARG A 37 -0.81 -4.00 2.02
C ARG A 37 -1.92 -3.05 1.58
N ILE A 38 -1.69 -2.36 0.47
CA ILE A 38 -2.65 -1.46 -0.15
C ILE A 38 -3.07 -2.08 -1.47
N ILE A 39 -4.37 -2.31 -1.63
CA ILE A 39 -4.97 -2.85 -2.84
C ILE A 39 -5.51 -1.68 -3.64
N THR A 40 -5.01 -1.50 -4.86
CA THR A 40 -5.45 -0.42 -5.75
C THR A 40 -6.48 -0.88 -6.78
N VAL A 41 -7.14 0.07 -7.43
CA VAL A 41 -8.02 -0.19 -8.59
C VAL A 41 -7.28 -0.91 -9.70
N GLN A 42 -6.01 -0.57 -9.91
CA GLN A 42 -5.21 -1.20 -10.94
C GLN A 42 -4.85 -2.65 -10.58
N ASP A 43 -4.68 -2.99 -9.30
CA ASP A 43 -4.51 -4.39 -8.87
C ASP A 43 -5.77 -5.21 -9.14
N PHE A 44 -6.93 -4.62 -8.85
CA PHE A 44 -8.21 -5.24 -9.14
C PHE A 44 -8.41 -5.50 -10.64
N ILE A 45 -8.16 -4.50 -11.49
CA ILE A 45 -8.32 -4.62 -12.94
C ILE A 45 -7.35 -5.66 -13.52
N ARG A 46 -6.06 -5.57 -13.17
CA ARG A 46 -5.05 -6.53 -13.64
C ARG A 46 -5.42 -7.96 -13.26
N ARG A 47 -5.91 -8.17 -12.04
CA ARG A 47 -6.36 -9.48 -11.59
C ARG A 47 -7.60 -9.95 -12.34
N ALA A 48 -8.53 -9.05 -12.68
CA ALA A 48 -9.73 -9.38 -13.43
C ALA A 48 -9.46 -9.75 -14.90
N GLU A 49 -8.45 -9.13 -15.52
CA GLU A 49 -8.11 -9.30 -16.93
C GLU A 49 -7.14 -10.46 -17.18
N TYR A 50 -6.08 -10.55 -16.37
CA TYR A 50 -5.00 -11.53 -16.60
C TYR A 50 -5.24 -12.88 -15.92
N ALA A 51 -6.17 -12.98 -14.97
CA ALA A 51 -6.52 -14.26 -14.37
C ALA A 51 -7.51 -15.03 -15.25
N ILE A 52 -7.34 -16.35 -15.32
CA ILE A 52 -8.32 -17.24 -15.96
C ILE A 52 -9.65 -17.11 -15.20
N ARG A 53 -10.63 -16.46 -15.83
CA ARG A 53 -11.93 -16.20 -15.23
C ARG A 53 -12.89 -17.33 -15.61
N PRO A 54 -13.50 -18.03 -14.63
CA PRO A 54 -14.45 -19.09 -14.92
C PRO A 54 -15.71 -18.54 -15.59
N LEU A 55 -16.45 -19.40 -16.30
CA LEU A 55 -17.62 -19.02 -17.09
C LEU A 55 -18.67 -18.23 -16.28
N TYR A 56 -18.93 -18.68 -15.05
CA TYR A 56 -19.89 -18.04 -14.16
C TYR A 56 -19.47 -16.64 -13.74
N CYS A 57 -18.18 -16.29 -13.81
CA CYS A 57 -17.70 -14.97 -13.46
C CYS A 57 -17.75 -13.97 -14.63
N ARG A 58 -18.09 -14.33 -15.87
CA ARG A 58 -17.85 -13.44 -17.05
C ARG A 58 -18.61 -12.11 -17.07
N GLN A 59 -19.65 -11.94 -16.26
CA GLN A 59 -20.47 -10.72 -16.21
C GLN A 59 -19.96 -9.70 -15.18
N SER A 60 -20.42 -8.45 -15.27
CA SER A 60 -20.11 -7.36 -14.32
C SER A 60 -21.04 -7.37 -13.09
N ASN A 61 -21.31 -8.55 -12.53
CA ASN A 61 -22.15 -8.68 -11.35
C ASN A 61 -21.35 -8.35 -10.08
N TYR A 62 -22.03 -7.78 -9.07
CA TYR A 62 -21.45 -7.45 -7.77
C TYR A 62 -20.81 -8.66 -7.08
N ILE A 63 -21.42 -9.84 -7.19
CA ILE A 63 -20.85 -11.09 -6.64
C ILE A 63 -19.49 -11.39 -7.27
N HIS A 64 -19.30 -11.18 -8.57
CA HIS A 64 -18.04 -11.46 -9.24
C HIS A 64 -16.95 -10.47 -8.83
N LYS A 65 -17.32 -9.20 -8.59
CA LYS A 65 -16.40 -8.20 -8.05
C LYS A 65 -15.92 -8.60 -6.65
N LYS A 66 -16.82 -9.11 -5.80
CA LYS A 66 -16.45 -9.65 -4.47
C LYS A 66 -15.49 -10.84 -4.55
N ILE A 67 -15.71 -11.77 -5.48
CA ILE A 67 -14.81 -12.92 -5.68
C ILE A 67 -13.40 -12.45 -6.06
N ILE A 68 -13.30 -11.53 -7.03
CA ILE A 68 -12.00 -11.00 -7.48
C ILE A 68 -11.30 -10.25 -6.34
N LEU A 69 -12.03 -9.40 -5.61
CA LEU A 69 -11.47 -8.68 -4.48
C LEU A 69 -10.99 -9.63 -3.38
N ASN A 70 -11.77 -10.66 -3.04
CA ASN A 70 -11.37 -11.66 -2.05
C ASN A 70 -10.09 -12.40 -2.46
N SER A 71 -9.87 -12.62 -3.77
CA SER A 71 -8.64 -13.24 -4.28
C SER A 71 -7.38 -12.36 -4.15
N LEU A 72 -7.54 -11.07 -3.85
CA LEU A 72 -6.44 -10.14 -3.57
C LEU A 72 -6.16 -10.00 -2.07
N ILE A 73 -7.12 -10.40 -1.23
CA ILE A 73 -7.04 -10.32 0.23
C ILE A 73 -6.50 -11.63 0.82
N ALA A 74 -6.87 -12.77 0.23
CA ALA A 74 -6.55 -14.13 0.69
C ALA A 74 -5.07 -14.51 0.55
#